data_AF-A0A7D5GKK1-F1
#
_entry.id   AF-A0A7D5GKK1-F1
#
_cell.length_a   1.000
_cell.length_b   1.000
_cell.length_c   1.000
_cell.angle_alpha   90.00
_cell.angle_beta   90.00
_cell.angle_gamma   90.00
#
_symmetry.space_group_name_H-M   'P 1'
#
loop_
_entity.id
_entity.type
_entity.pdbx_description
1 polymer ?
#
loop_
_entity_poly.entity_id
_entity_poly.type
_entity_poly.pdbx_seq_one_letter_code
_entity_poly.pdbx_strand_id
1 'polypeptide(L)' 'MRKQALVHIHALISEIRAFIMERESVPMGAFATYDQIGILPTEIHYNKRKHKESIFTLLEDILMSLERLSTRNLIR' A
#
# COMPACT_ATOMS: atom_id res chain seq x y z
N MET A 1 1.15 -3.55 -18.96
CA MET A 1 -0.16 -3.15 -18.39
C MET A 1 -0.59 -1.80 -18.96
N ARG A 2 -1.90 -1.60 -19.21
CA ARG A 2 -2.46 -0.28 -19.61
C ARG A 2 -2.42 0.70 -18.42
N LYS A 3 -2.37 2.01 -18.69
CA LYS A 3 -2.28 3.04 -17.62
C LYS A 3 -3.50 3.00 -16.69
N GLN A 4 -4.71 2.93 -17.26
CA GLN A 4 -5.95 2.83 -16.48
C GLN A 4 -5.97 1.59 -15.57
N ALA A 5 -5.48 0.45 -16.06
CA ALA A 5 -5.37 -0.76 -15.23
C ALA A 5 -4.44 -0.55 -14.02
N LEU A 6 -3.32 0.16 -14.20
CA LEU A 6 -2.44 0.50 -13.08
C LEU A 6 -3.12 1.45 -12.09
N VAL A 7 -3.84 2.48 -12.57
CA VAL A 7 -4.59 3.39 -11.69
C VAL A 7 -5.64 2.64 -10.87
N HIS A 8 -6.41 1.74 -11.48
CA HIS A 8 -7.43 0.95 -10.77
C HIS A 8 -6.81 0.00 -9.75
N ILE A 9 -5.70 -0.66 -10.09
CA ILE A 9 -4.97 -1.51 -9.15
C ILE A 9 -4.44 -0.68 -7.98
N HIS A 10 -3.89 0.50 -8.26
CA HIS A 10 -3.40 1.40 -7.21
C HIS A 10 -4.53 1.81 -6.25
N ALA A 11 -5.72 2.10 -6.78
CA ALA A 11 -6.90 2.40 -5.98
C ALA A 11 -7.30 1.21 -5.10
N LEU A 12 -7.45 0.01 -5.69
CA LEU A 12 -7.82 -1.20 -4.94
C LEU A 12 -6.85 -1.54 -3.81
N ILE A 13 -5.54 -1.39 -4.03
CA ILE A 13 -4.54 -1.66 -2.99
C ILE A 13 -4.58 -0.58 -1.90
N SER A 14 -4.92 0.67 -2.25
CA SER A 14 -5.13 1.73 -1.26
C SER A 14 -6.31 1.43 -0.33
N GLU A 15 -7.39 0.84 -0.85
CA GLU A 15 -8.50 0.35 -0.02
C GLU A 15 -8.06 -0.79 0.91
N ILE A 16 -7.21 -1.70 0.45
CA ILE A 16 -6.65 -2.77 1.29
C ILE A 16 -5.82 -2.17 2.43
N ARG A 17 -4.99 -1.16 2.15
CA ARG A 17 -4.26 -0.42 3.19
C ARG A 17 -5.24 0.18 4.21
N ALA A 18 -6.28 0.87 3.76
CA ALA A 18 -7.26 1.49 4.65
C ALA A 18 -7.92 0.46 5.58
N PHE A 19 -8.32 -0.69 5.03
CA PHE A 19 -8.87 -1.81 5.78
C PHE A 19 -7.90 -2.32 6.85
N ILE A 20 -6.62 -2.53 6.49
CA ILE A 20 -5.59 -2.97 7.43
C ILE A 20 -5.40 -1.94 8.55
N MET A 21 -5.35 -0.65 8.22
CA MET A 21 -5.19 0.41 9.22
C MET A 21 -6.38 0.53 10.18
N GLU A 22 -7.60 0.24 9.72
CA GLU A 22 -8.81 0.30 10.53
C GLU A 22 -8.96 -0.91 11.45
N ARG A 23 -8.69 -2.12 10.92
CA ARG A 23 -9.01 -3.37 11.61
C ARG A 23 -7.86 -4.01 12.35
N GLU A 24 -6.65 -3.84 11.85
CA GLU A 24 -5.46 -4.44 12.44
C GLU A 24 -4.75 -3.39 13.30
N SER A 25 -4.21 -3.79 14.46
CA SER A 25 -3.39 -2.91 15.31
C SER A 25 -2.01 -2.67 14.69
N VAL A 26 -1.99 -2.11 13.49
CA VAL A 26 -0.78 -1.81 12.72
C VAL A 26 -0.11 -0.58 13.33
N PRO A 27 1.20 -0.62 13.58
CA PRO A 27 1.91 0.50 14.18
C PRO A 27 1.84 1.75 13.29
N MET A 28 1.85 2.92 13.94
CA MET A 28 2.00 4.19 13.25
C MET A 28 3.25 4.18 12.37
N GLY A 29 3.12 4.65 11.13
CA GLY A 29 4.23 4.68 10.17
C GLY A 29 4.50 3.37 9.42
N ALA A 30 3.63 2.36 9.54
CA ALA A 30 3.79 1.10 8.80
C ALA A 30 3.74 1.24 7.27
N PHE A 31 3.20 2.35 6.76
CA PHE A 31 3.14 2.68 5.33
C PHE A 31 3.99 3.91 4.96
N ALA A 32 4.97 4.26 5.80
CA ALA A 32 5.77 5.47 5.62
C ALA A 32 6.57 5.47 4.30
N THR A 33 7.01 4.29 3.82
CA THR A 33 7.75 4.15 2.57
C THR A 33 6.87 4.57 1.39
N TYR A 34 5.64 4.07 1.35
CA TYR A 34 4.66 4.48 0.35
C TYR A 34 4.28 5.96 0.50
N ASP A 35 4.07 6.44 1.73
CA ASP A 35 3.68 7.83 1.98
C ASP A 35 4.74 8.83 1.47
N GLN A 36 6.03 8.46 1.52
CA GLN A 36 7.12 9.27 0.95
C GLN A 36 7.08 9.39 -0.58
N ILE A 37 6.45 8.45 -1.29
CA ILE A 37 6.29 8.55 -2.75
C ILE A 37 5.35 9.70 -3.10
N GLY A 38 4.35 9.99 -2.25
CA GLY A 38 3.44 11.12 -2.41
C GLY A 38 2.51 11.05 -3.62
N ILE A 39 2.34 9.87 -4.22
CA ILE A 39 1.47 9.67 -5.39
C ILE A 39 0.26 8.85 -4.95
N LEU A 40 -0.92 9.47 -5.05
CA LEU A 40 -2.19 8.82 -4.76
C LEU A 40 -2.82 8.20 -6.02
N PRO A 41 -3.77 7.27 -5.88
CA PRO A 41 -4.51 6.73 -7.02
C PRO A 41 -5.26 7.79 -7.84
N THR A 42 -5.70 8.88 -7.19
CA THR A 42 -6.40 10.01 -7.81
C THR A 42 -5.50 10.88 -8.69
N GLU A 43 -4.18 10.77 -8.54
CA GLU A 43 -3.18 11.53 -9.29
C GLU A 43 -2.97 10.94 -10.70
N ILE A 44 -4.05 10.85 -11.48
CA ILE A 44 -4.11 10.17 -12.77
C ILE A 44 -3.23 10.80 -13.85
N HIS A 45 -2.67 11.97 -13.60
CA HIS A 45 -1.79 12.68 -14.53
C HIS A 45 -0.39 12.05 -14.56
N TYR A 46 0.07 11.38 -13.50
CA TYR A 46 1.36 10.72 -13.48
C TYR A 46 1.48 9.58 -14.50
N ASN A 47 2.70 9.27 -14.91
CA ASN A 47 2.96 8.25 -15.92
C ASN A 47 2.82 6.83 -15.35
N LYS A 48 2.84 5.83 -16.26
CA LYS A 48 2.71 4.41 -15.90
C LYS A 48 3.78 3.94 -14.91
N ARG A 49 5.02 4.43 -15.05
CA ARG A 49 6.14 4.01 -14.21
C ARG A 49 5.92 4.44 -12.76
N LYS A 50 5.41 5.67 -12.57
CA LYS A 50 5.10 6.20 -11.24
C LYS A 50 3.99 5.44 -10.54
N HIS A 51 2.86 5.18 -11.20
CA HIS A 51 1.83 4.33 -10.61
C HIS A 51 2.33 2.92 -10.30
N LYS A 52 3.19 2.35 -11.17
CA LYS A 52 3.78 1.03 -10.93
C LYS A 52 4.68 1.04 -9.69
N GLU A 53 5.56 2.03 -9.55
CA GLU A 53 6.42 2.24 -8.37
C GLU A 53 5.59 2.33 -7.09
N SER A 54 4.56 3.19 -7.06
CA SER A 54 3.65 3.33 -5.92
C SER A 54 2.96 2.02 -5.53
N ILE A 55 2.50 1.25 -6.53
CA ILE A 55 1.88 -0.07 -6.29
C ILE A 55 2.84 -1.03 -5.60
N PHE A 56 4.08 -1.15 -6.10
CA PHE A 56 5.05 -2.09 -5.52
C PHE A 56 5.43 -1.70 -4.10
N THR A 57 5.74 -0.43 -3.86
CA THR A 57 6.07 0.03 -2.51
C THR A 57 4.90 -0.14 -1.55
N LEU A 58 3.66 0.12 -1.98
CA LEU A 58 2.49 -0.12 -1.14
C LEU A 58 2.32 -1.61 -0.79
N LEU A 59 2.53 -2.49 -1.76
CA LEU A 59 2.46 -3.95 -1.52
C LEU A 59 3.55 -4.43 -0.57
N GLU A 60 4.77 -3.88 -0.67
CA GLU A 60 5.87 -4.18 0.26
C GLU A 60 5.52 -3.75 1.69
N ASP A 61 5.04 -2.52 1.88
CA ASP A 61 4.62 -2.03 3.20
C ASP A 61 3.46 -2.87 3.76
N ILE A 62 2.49 -3.29 2.92
CA ILE A 62 1.42 -4.22 3.31
C ILE A 62 1.99 -5.56 3.76
N LEU A 63 2.88 -6.17 2.98
CA LEU A 63 3.47 -7.47 3.29
C LEU A 63 4.22 -7.43 4.62
N MET A 64 5.09 -6.42 4.81
CA MET A 64 5.82 -6.23 6.06
C MET A 64 4.90 -6.00 7.26
N SER A 65 3.77 -5.30 7.05
CA SER A 65 2.78 -5.07 8.10
C SER A 65 2.09 -6.38 8.51
N LEU A 66 1.69 -7.20 7.55
CA LEU A 66 1.05 -8.50 7.80
C LEU A 66 2.02 -9.50 8.46
N GLU A 67 3.27 -9.56 8.01
CA GLU A 67 4.31 -10.40 8.63
C GLU A 67 4.49 -10.05 10.11
N ARG A 68 4.56 -8.75 10.43
CA ARG A 68 4.69 -8.27 11.81
C ARG A 68 3.50 -8.65 12.68
N LEU A 69 2.28 -8.60 12.14
CA LEU A 69 1.06 -9.03 12.85
C LEU A 69 1.08 -10.55 13.11
N SER A 70 1.48 -11.33 12.10
CA SER A 70 1.62 -12.79 12.21
C SER A 70 2.61 -13.18 13.32
N THR A 71 3.81 -12.55 13.35
CA THR A 71 4.79 -12.81 14.41
C THR A 71 4.29 -12.45 15.80
N ARG A 72 3.50 -11.37 15.96
CA ARG A 72 2.91 -11.01 17.26
C ARG A 72 1.91 -12.04 17.76
N ASN A 73 1.12 -12.63 16.87
CA ASN A 73 0.11 -13.63 17.23
C ASN A 73 0.74 -14.99 17.61
N LEU A 74 1.97 -15.27 17.19
CA LEU A 74 2.70 -16.49 17.57
C LEU A 74 3.40 -16.41 18.94
N ILE A 75 3.56 -15.21 19.49
CA ILE A 75 4.25 -14.96 20.78
C ILE A 75 3.23 -14.72 21.92
N ARG A 76 1.93 -14.69 21.60
CA ARG A 76 0.82 -14.64 22.58
C ARG A 76 0.27 -16.03 22.84
#